data_AF-A0A0D3KZ17-F1
#
_entry.id   AF-A0A0D3KZ17-F1
#
_cell.length_a   1.000
_cell.length_b   1.000
_cell.length_c   1.000
_cell.angle_alpha   90.00
_cell.angle_beta   90.00
_cell.angle_gamma   90.00
#
_symmetry.space_group_name_H-M   'P 1'
#
loop_
_entity.id
_entity.type
_entity.pdbx_description
1 polymer ?
#
loop_
_entity_poly.entity_id
_entity_poly.type
_entity_poly.pdbx_seq_one_letter_code
_entity_poly.pdbx_strand_id
1 'polypeptide(L)'
;MLLLADDFAPVLGELGLAGRYIVLEGLLNELGIADLSTFEALLLHDTGAVLDAIRSRTAAAAEAGAAAYASSATSNVVVSPSSTATAGVISVQHKGSFSRTLVSTDTQTTLRGSDIHAAASAEMLLRQELEEKLRSRALASARDELAAAQELRRSDRDNLRTAQQAAKRDIKAAERMADEVKHAARADFEWRIGEMRAKMQAELREQLDALQISMEAEARRADAAAWRREAQLGKHEYSDC
;
A
#
# COMPACT_ATOMS: atom_id res chain seq x y z
N MET A 1 2.68 13.64 -16.90
CA MET A 1 3.83 13.64 -15.97
C MET A 1 3.49 13.82 -14.49
N LEU A 2 2.25 14.14 -14.08
CA LEU A 2 1.87 14.27 -12.64
C LEU A 2 0.72 13.36 -12.20
N LEU A 3 0.24 12.46 -13.05
CA LEU A 3 -0.92 11.59 -12.76
C LEU A 3 -0.56 10.10 -12.57
N LEU A 4 0.73 9.76 -12.56
CA LEU A 4 1.24 8.38 -12.37
C LEU A 4 1.89 8.18 -10.99
N ALA A 5 1.88 9.20 -10.14
CA ALA A 5 2.54 9.16 -8.83
C ALA A 5 1.66 8.57 -7.71
N ASP A 6 0.33 8.62 -7.87
CA ASP A 6 -0.59 8.25 -6.78
C ASP A 6 -0.84 6.74 -6.67
N ASP A 7 -0.78 5.98 -7.78
CA ASP A 7 -0.99 4.52 -7.76
C ASP A 7 0.23 3.71 -7.28
N PHE A 8 1.42 4.30 -7.27
CA PHE A 8 2.67 3.66 -6.79
C PHE A 8 3.07 4.09 -5.37
N ALA A 9 2.34 5.03 -4.77
CA ALA A 9 2.59 5.55 -3.43
C ALA A 9 2.61 4.48 -2.31
N PRO A 10 1.76 3.42 -2.31
CA PRO A 10 1.80 2.43 -1.24
C PRO A 10 2.93 1.40 -1.37
N VAL A 11 3.57 1.28 -2.54
CA VAL A 11 4.64 0.28 -2.78
C VAL A 11 6.04 0.91 -2.68
N LEU A 12 6.19 2.20 -3.00
CA LEU A 12 7.46 2.95 -2.90
C LEU A 12 7.55 3.84 -1.65
N GLY A 13 6.50 3.85 -0.82
CA GLY A 13 6.41 4.68 0.39
C GLY A 13 7.48 4.40 1.45
N GLU A 14 8.01 3.18 1.51
CA GLU A 14 8.98 2.77 2.55
C GLU A 14 10.45 2.90 2.15
N LEU A 15 10.76 3.22 0.89
CA LEU A 15 12.13 3.39 0.42
C LEU A 15 12.41 4.86 0.12
N GLY A 16 13.40 5.44 0.80
CA GLY A 16 13.86 6.81 0.55
C GLY A 16 14.28 7.03 -0.92
N LEU A 17 14.41 8.28 -1.35
CA LEU A 17 14.68 8.68 -2.75
C LEU A 17 15.80 7.88 -3.44
N ALA A 18 16.85 7.48 -2.71
CA ALA A 18 17.93 6.63 -3.23
C ALA A 18 17.53 5.15 -3.47
N GLY A 19 16.64 4.59 -2.65
CA GLY A 19 16.11 3.23 -2.82
C GLY A 19 15.11 3.12 -3.97
N ARG A 20 14.37 4.20 -4.27
CA ARG A 20 13.42 4.23 -5.40
C ARG A 20 14.10 4.10 -6.76
N TYR A 21 15.27 4.71 -6.93
CA TYR A 21 16.05 4.64 -8.18
C TYR A 21 16.65 3.24 -8.42
N ILE A 22 17.17 2.59 -7.38
CA ILE A 22 17.78 1.24 -7.49
C ILE A 22 16.73 0.16 -7.83
N VAL A 23 15.53 0.26 -7.25
CA VAL A 23 14.44 -0.70 -7.51
C VAL A 23 13.92 -0.57 -8.95
N LEU A 24 13.80 0.65 -9.47
CA LEU A 24 13.37 0.91 -10.84
C LEU A 24 14.40 0.43 -11.88
N GLU A 25 15.68 0.72 -11.69
CA GLU A 25 16.74 0.22 -12.57
C GLU A 25 16.82 -1.31 -12.58
N GLY A 26 16.65 -1.95 -11.42
CA GLY A 26 16.63 -3.41 -11.33
C GLY A 26 15.41 -4.06 -12.00
N LEU A 27 14.24 -3.40 -11.97
CA LEU A 27 13.03 -3.89 -12.65
C LEU A 27 13.17 -3.81 -14.17
N LEU A 28 13.71 -2.71 -14.68
CA LEU A 28 13.96 -2.53 -16.11
C LEU A 28 14.96 -3.56 -16.63
N ASN A 29 16.02 -3.85 -15.86
CA ASN A 29 17.04 -4.82 -16.24
C ASN A 29 16.52 -6.28 -16.24
N GLU A 30 15.65 -6.67 -15.31
CA GLU A 30 15.07 -8.03 -15.25
C GLU A 30 13.95 -8.26 -16.27
N LEU A 31 13.16 -7.24 -16.58
CA LEU A 31 12.17 -7.30 -17.65
C LEU A 31 12.80 -7.19 -19.05
N GLY A 32 14.12 -6.92 -19.14
CA GLY A 32 14.84 -6.74 -20.40
C GLY A 32 14.41 -5.50 -21.17
N ILE A 33 13.92 -4.47 -20.48
CA ILE A 33 13.34 -3.27 -21.07
C ILE A 33 14.39 -2.17 -21.08
N ALA A 34 14.79 -1.74 -22.28
CA ALA A 34 15.89 -0.81 -22.48
C ALA A 34 15.54 0.66 -22.19
N ASP A 35 14.25 1.03 -22.20
CA ASP A 35 13.81 2.41 -21.99
C ASP A 35 12.48 2.54 -21.23
N LEU A 36 12.24 3.74 -20.70
CA LEU A 36 11.05 4.05 -19.90
C LEU A 36 9.77 4.10 -20.75
N SER A 37 9.90 4.40 -22.05
CA SER A 37 8.76 4.48 -22.98
C SER A 37 8.18 3.10 -23.32
N THR A 38 9.01 2.07 -23.42
CA THR A 38 8.58 0.68 -23.62
C THR A 38 7.92 0.12 -22.36
N PHE A 39 8.40 0.54 -21.18
CA PHE A 39 7.77 0.21 -19.90
C PHE A 39 6.38 0.86 -19.76
N GLU A 40 6.22 2.11 -20.21
CA GLU A 40 4.93 2.82 -20.24
C GLU A 40 3.93 2.14 -21.19
N ALA A 41 4.37 1.64 -22.34
CA ALA A 41 3.53 0.89 -23.28
C ALA A 41 3.05 -0.45 -22.70
N LEU A 42 3.93 -1.18 -22.00
CA LEU A 42 3.59 -2.42 -21.30
C LEU A 42 2.60 -2.19 -20.15
N LEU A 43 2.75 -1.09 -19.41
CA LEU A 43 1.79 -0.68 -18.37
C LEU A 43 0.40 -0.38 -18.93
N LEU A 44 0.30 0.18 -20.14
CA LEU A 44 -0.99 0.45 -20.79
C LEU A 44 -1.68 -0.82 -21.34
N HIS A 45 -0.91 -1.82 -21.76
CA HIS A 45 -1.45 -2.99 -22.46
C HIS A 45 -1.58 -4.25 -21.58
N ASP A 46 -0.73 -4.42 -20.58
CA ASP A 46 -0.63 -5.66 -19.80
C ASP A 46 -0.32 -5.38 -18.32
N THR A 47 -1.06 -4.44 -17.74
CA THR A 47 -0.88 -3.91 -16.37
C THR A 47 -0.86 -5.03 -15.32
N GLY A 48 -1.59 -6.13 -15.53
CA GLY A 48 -1.64 -7.27 -14.61
C GLY A 48 -0.31 -8.01 -14.49
N ALA A 49 0.36 -8.27 -15.61
CA ALA A 49 1.65 -8.97 -15.62
C ALA A 49 2.76 -8.15 -14.95
N VAL A 50 2.73 -6.82 -15.12
CA VAL A 50 3.69 -5.90 -14.50
C VAL A 50 3.50 -5.85 -12.98
N LEU A 51 2.26 -5.79 -12.51
CA LEU A 51 1.95 -5.80 -11.07
C LEU A 51 2.29 -7.14 -10.40
N ASP A 52 2.08 -8.26 -11.09
CA ASP A 52 2.46 -9.58 -10.57
C ASP A 52 3.98 -9.77 -10.51
N ALA A 53 4.73 -9.26 -11.49
CA ALA A 53 6.20 -9.24 -11.44
C ALA A 53 6.72 -8.37 -10.27
N ILE A 54 6.14 -7.19 -10.06
CA ILE A 54 6.46 -6.32 -8.92
C ILE A 54 6.13 -7.01 -7.59
N ARG A 55 4.95 -7.61 -7.47
CA ARG A 55 4.52 -8.31 -6.25
C ARG A 55 5.41 -9.52 -5.94
N SER A 56 5.78 -10.29 -6.96
CA SER A 56 6.70 -11.43 -6.84
C SER A 56 8.09 -10.99 -6.36
N ARG A 57 8.60 -9.87 -6.87
CA ARG A 57 9.90 -9.29 -6.44
C ARG A 57 9.86 -8.72 -5.03
N THR A 58 8.77 -8.03 -4.65
CA THR A 58 8.57 -7.52 -3.29
C THR A 58 8.49 -8.67 -2.29
N ALA A 59 7.87 -9.80 -2.65
CA ALA A 59 7.88 -11.00 -1.82
C ALA A 59 9.28 -11.60 -1.68
N ALA A 60 10.06 -11.68 -2.77
CA ALA A 60 11.45 -12.14 -2.73
C ALA A 60 12.39 -11.21 -1.94
N ALA A 61 12.19 -9.88 -2.02
CA ALA A 61 12.93 -8.90 -1.25
C ALA A 61 12.55 -8.92 0.24
N ALA A 62 11.29 -9.24 0.57
CA ALA A 62 10.86 -9.47 1.95
C ALA A 62 11.47 -10.77 2.53
N GLU A 63 11.63 -11.82 1.73
CA GLU A 63 12.35 -13.03 2.14
C GLU A 63 13.86 -12.78 2.34
N ALA A 64 14.49 -11.96 1.50
CA ALA A 64 15.88 -11.54 1.68
C ALA A 64 16.05 -10.61 2.91
N GLY A 65 15.09 -9.73 3.18
CA GLY A 65 15.05 -8.87 4.37
C GLY A 65 14.80 -9.64 5.67
N ALA A 66 13.96 -10.67 5.63
CA ALA A 66 13.75 -11.60 6.75
C ALA A 66 15.01 -12.44 7.05
N ALA A 67 15.77 -12.84 6.01
CA ALA A 67 17.05 -13.50 6.17
C ALA A 67 18.14 -12.58 6.74
N ALA A 68 18.17 -11.30 6.37
CA ALA A 68 19.07 -10.31 6.95
C ALA A 68 18.73 -10.00 8.42
N TYR A 69 17.44 -9.94 8.78
CA TYR A 69 17.00 -9.77 10.17
C TYR A 69 17.29 -11.01 11.03
N ALA A 70 17.09 -12.22 10.49
CA ALA A 70 17.47 -13.47 11.15
C ALA A 70 18.99 -13.65 11.29
N SER A 71 19.77 -13.17 10.31
CA SER A 71 21.24 -13.15 10.39
C SER A 71 21.75 -12.12 11.42
N SER A 72 21.02 -11.03 11.65
CA SER A 72 21.34 -10.06 12.71
C SER A 72 20.96 -10.57 14.12
N ALA A 73 19.90 -11.37 14.23
CA ALA A 73 19.46 -11.98 15.50
C ALA A 73 20.40 -13.10 16.00
N THR A 74 21.29 -13.61 15.14
CA THR A 74 22.32 -14.61 15.51
C THR A 74 23.72 -14.00 15.65
N SER A 75 23.92 -12.72 15.33
CA SER A 75 25.21 -12.03 15.44
C SER A 75 25.15 -10.84 16.42
N ASN A 76 24.69 -11.10 17.64
CA ASN A 76 24.88 -10.18 18.78
C ASN A 76 25.99 -10.69 19.71
N VAL A 77 27.23 -10.77 19.21
CA VAL A 77 28.39 -10.51 20.07
C VAL A 77 28.52 -8.98 20.13
N VAL A 78 27.92 -8.39 21.15
CA VAL A 78 28.13 -6.98 21.50
C VAL A 78 29.60 -6.83 21.92
N VAL A 79 30.46 -6.46 20.97
CA VAL A 79 31.72 -5.78 21.27
C VAL A 79 31.34 -4.33 21.55
N SER A 80 31.42 -3.95 22.83
CA SER A 80 31.24 -2.57 23.26
C SER A 80 32.39 -1.71 22.70
N PRO A 81 32.12 -0.56 22.06
CA PRO A 81 33.17 0.40 21.73
C PRO A 81 33.69 1.00 23.04
N SER A 82 35.01 0.85 23.25
CA SER A 82 35.75 1.45 24.33
C SER A 82 35.50 2.95 24.41
N SER A 83 34.91 3.42 25.52
CA SER A 83 35.25 4.72 26.06
C SER A 83 36.51 4.57 26.88
N THR A 84 37.61 5.05 26.33
CA THR A 84 38.89 5.27 27.01
C THR A 84 38.68 6.35 28.07
N ALA A 85 38.27 5.96 29.28
CA ALA A 85 38.39 6.80 30.45
C ALA A 85 39.75 6.50 31.10
N THR A 86 40.69 7.38 30.79
CA THR A 86 42.00 7.57 31.38
C THR A 86 42.09 7.06 32.82
N ALA A 87 43.09 6.21 33.06
CA ALA A 87 43.63 5.93 34.38
C ALA A 87 44.13 7.24 35.00
N GLY A 88 43.22 7.98 35.64
CA GLY A 88 43.52 9.10 36.51
C GLY A 88 44.01 8.54 37.84
N VAL A 89 45.33 8.51 37.99
CA VAL A 89 46.01 8.41 39.28
C VAL A 89 45.46 9.51 40.18
N ILE A 90 44.57 9.17 41.11
CA ILE A 90 44.23 10.06 42.22
C ILE A 90 45.30 9.85 43.29
N SER A 91 46.46 10.48 43.07
CA SER A 91 47.40 10.76 44.15
C SER A 91 46.84 11.93 44.95
N VAL A 92 46.02 11.62 45.96
CA VAL A 92 45.77 12.56 47.06
C VAL A 92 46.74 12.18 48.18
N GLN A 93 47.88 12.85 48.15
CA GLN A 93 48.78 13.00 49.29
C GLN A 93 48.04 13.70 50.43
N HIS A 94 47.45 12.94 51.36
CA HIS A 94 47.19 13.50 52.68
C HIS A 94 48.49 13.41 53.49
N LYS A 95 49.27 14.49 53.39
CA LYS A 95 50.43 14.78 54.22
C LYS A 95 49.93 15.12 55.62
N GLY A 96 49.75 14.11 56.46
CA GLY A 96 49.25 14.27 57.82
C GLY A 96 49.27 12.95 58.57
N SER A 97 50.38 12.72 59.25
CA SER A 97 50.60 11.67 60.25
C SER A 97 49.35 11.40 61.12
N PHE A 98 48.92 10.14 61.16
CA PHE A 98 48.64 9.44 62.42
C PHE A 98 48.94 7.96 62.18
N SER A 99 50.16 7.54 62.52
CA SER A 99 50.46 6.13 62.78
C SER A 99 49.63 5.69 63.99
N ARG A 100 48.40 5.27 63.76
CA ARG A 100 47.63 4.51 64.74
C ARG A 100 47.81 3.05 64.36
N THR A 101 48.89 2.47 64.85
CA THR A 101 48.98 1.03 65.06
C THR A 101 47.76 0.66 65.90
N LEU A 102 46.71 0.14 65.28
CA LEU A 102 45.77 -0.67 66.03
C LEU A 102 46.57 -1.92 66.41
N VAL A 103 47.17 -1.86 67.59
CA VAL A 103 47.48 -3.05 68.37
C VAL A 103 46.20 -3.88 68.32
N SER A 104 46.23 -4.97 67.55
CA SER A 104 45.31 -6.07 67.74
C SER A 104 45.48 -6.46 69.20
N THR A 105 44.62 -5.94 70.06
CA THR A 105 44.38 -6.64 71.31
C THR A 105 43.83 -7.96 70.86
N ASP A 106 44.67 -8.99 70.93
CA ASP A 106 44.26 -10.38 70.84
C ASP A 106 43.35 -10.67 72.04
N THR A 107 42.14 -10.10 72.01
CA THR A 107 40.97 -10.81 72.52
C THR A 107 40.77 -11.96 71.56
N GLN A 108 41.57 -13.01 71.80
CA GLN A 108 41.27 -14.36 71.38
C GLN A 108 39.93 -14.72 72.03
N THR A 109 38.83 -14.31 71.42
CA THR A 109 37.54 -14.95 71.67
C THR A 109 37.70 -16.35 71.12
N THR A 110 38.00 -17.31 71.98
CA THR A 110 37.88 -18.73 71.67
C THR A 110 36.40 -19.04 71.45
N LEU A 111 35.85 -18.60 70.31
CA LEU A 111 34.59 -19.15 69.82
C LEU A 111 34.88 -20.60 69.46
N ARG A 112 34.11 -21.52 70.04
CA ARG A 112 34.22 -22.94 69.73
C ARG A 112 33.99 -23.08 68.22
N GLY A 113 34.71 -23.99 67.56
CA GLY A 113 34.53 -24.23 66.12
C GLY A 113 33.07 -24.55 65.72
N SER A 114 32.24 -24.99 66.67
CA SER A 114 30.78 -25.15 66.53
C SER A 114 30.03 -23.84 66.25
N ASP A 115 30.44 -22.72 66.85
CA ASP A 115 29.73 -21.44 66.73
C ASP A 115 30.03 -20.78 65.39
N ILE A 116 31.26 -20.96 64.89
CA ILE A 116 31.68 -20.54 63.54
C ILE A 116 30.96 -21.37 62.48
N HIS A 117 30.85 -22.70 62.68
CA HIS A 117 30.09 -23.57 61.79
C HIS A 117 28.58 -23.27 61.78
N ALA A 118 28.00 -22.95 62.94
CA ALA A 118 26.59 -22.58 63.04
C ALA A 118 26.28 -21.25 62.35
N ALA A 119 27.15 -20.24 62.51
CA ALA A 119 27.03 -18.95 61.82
C ALA A 119 27.14 -19.11 60.28
N ALA A 120 28.08 -19.93 59.80
CA ALA A 120 28.21 -20.21 58.37
C ALA A 120 26.99 -20.92 57.77
N SER A 121 26.39 -21.87 58.51
CA SER A 121 25.15 -22.54 58.10
C SER A 121 23.95 -21.59 58.06
N ALA A 122 23.83 -20.68 59.03
CA ALA A 122 22.77 -19.67 59.04
C ALA A 122 22.89 -18.69 57.86
N GLU A 123 24.11 -18.27 57.52
CA GLU A 123 24.35 -17.38 56.38
C GLU A 123 24.02 -18.06 55.04
N MET A 124 24.36 -19.35 54.90
CA MET A 124 24.02 -20.15 53.72
C MET A 124 22.49 -20.28 53.54
N LEU A 125 21.74 -20.50 54.63
CA LEU A 125 20.27 -20.57 54.57
C LEU A 125 19.65 -19.23 54.16
N LEU A 126 20.14 -18.11 54.70
CA LEU A 126 19.65 -16.77 54.32
C LEU A 126 19.95 -16.45 52.85
N ARG A 127 21.13 -16.84 52.35
CA ARG A 127 21.48 -16.71 50.92
C ARG A 127 20.53 -17.55 50.04
N GLN A 128 20.25 -18.78 50.44
CA GLN A 128 19.35 -19.66 49.73
C GLN A 128 17.91 -19.12 49.69
N GLU A 129 17.40 -18.62 50.81
CA GLU A 129 16.05 -18.03 50.88
C GLU A 129 15.96 -16.74 50.04
N LEU A 130 17.00 -15.90 50.06
CA LEU A 130 17.03 -14.69 49.25
C LEU A 130 17.07 -15.01 47.74
N GLU A 131 17.84 -16.00 47.33
CA GLU A 131 17.83 -16.49 45.94
C GLU A 131 16.45 -17.04 45.53
N GLU A 132 15.79 -17.81 46.41
CA GLU A 132 14.46 -18.35 46.13
C GLU A 132 13.41 -17.25 46.03
N LYS A 133 13.48 -16.22 46.88
CA LYS A 133 12.61 -15.03 46.80
C LYS A 133 12.84 -14.25 45.51
N LEU A 134 14.09 -14.07 45.09
CA LEU A 134 14.43 -13.41 43.82
C LEU A 134 13.93 -14.22 42.62
N ARG A 135 14.13 -15.54 42.61
CA ARG A 135 13.59 -16.44 41.58
C ARG A 135 12.07 -16.39 41.52
N SER A 136 11.40 -16.45 42.67
CA SER A 136 9.94 -16.37 42.76
C SER A 136 9.41 -15.04 42.22
N ARG A 137 10.09 -13.92 42.56
CA ARG A 137 9.72 -12.60 42.07
C ARG A 137 9.96 -12.45 40.57
N ALA A 138 11.08 -12.94 40.06
CA ALA A 138 11.38 -12.92 38.63
C ALA A 138 10.36 -13.75 37.84
N LEU A 139 9.96 -14.91 38.38
CA LEU A 139 8.96 -15.77 37.75
C LEU A 139 7.56 -15.14 37.75
N ALA A 140 7.18 -14.41 38.80
CA ALA A 140 5.95 -13.64 38.83
C ALA A 140 5.97 -12.51 37.77
N SER A 141 7.05 -11.73 37.71
CA SER A 141 7.23 -10.67 36.70
C SER A 141 7.13 -11.22 35.27
N ALA A 142 7.81 -12.34 34.99
CA ALA A 142 7.77 -12.98 33.68
C ALA A 142 6.36 -13.47 33.29
N ARG A 143 5.54 -13.89 34.27
CA ARG A 143 4.14 -14.27 34.02
C ARG A 143 3.27 -13.05 33.70
N ASP A 144 3.46 -11.95 34.40
CA ASP A 144 2.71 -10.71 34.15
C ASP A 144 3.06 -10.13 32.77
N GLU A 145 4.34 -10.12 32.40
CA GLU A 145 4.79 -9.71 31.07
C GLU A 145 4.23 -10.62 29.96
N LEU A 146 4.21 -11.93 30.19
CA LEU A 146 3.61 -12.87 29.24
C LEU A 146 2.10 -12.63 29.08
N ALA A 147 1.38 -12.34 30.17
CA ALA A 147 -0.04 -12.01 30.12
C ALA A 147 -0.29 -10.72 29.34
N ALA A 148 0.50 -9.67 29.58
CA ALA A 148 0.43 -8.41 28.83
C ALA A 148 0.71 -8.62 27.33
N ALA A 149 1.74 -9.40 26.99
CA ALA A 149 2.06 -9.71 25.60
C ALA A 149 0.97 -10.52 24.89
N GLN A 150 0.31 -11.43 25.61
CA GLN A 150 -0.82 -12.19 25.06
C GLN A 150 -2.03 -11.30 24.77
N GLU A 151 -2.32 -10.35 25.66
CA GLU A 151 -3.43 -9.43 25.47
C GLU A 151 -3.16 -8.46 24.31
N LEU A 152 -1.93 -7.95 24.19
CA LEU A 152 -1.52 -7.17 23.03
C LEU A 152 -1.71 -7.95 21.72
N ARG A 153 -1.26 -9.21 21.67
CA ARG A 153 -1.44 -10.08 20.49
C ARG A 153 -2.90 -10.36 20.16
N ARG A 154 -3.79 -10.40 21.16
CA ARG A 154 -5.24 -10.55 20.93
C ARG A 154 -5.81 -9.27 20.34
N SER A 155 -5.48 -8.12 20.92
CA SER A 155 -5.89 -6.82 20.40
C SER A 155 -5.42 -6.59 18.97
N ASP A 156 -4.15 -6.87 18.66
CA ASP A 156 -3.60 -6.74 17.30
C ASP A 156 -4.38 -7.60 16.29
N ARG A 157 -4.76 -8.82 16.68
CA ARG A 157 -5.56 -9.71 15.84
C ARG A 157 -6.97 -9.15 15.59
N ASP A 158 -7.60 -8.58 16.62
CA ASP A 158 -8.93 -7.99 16.51
C ASP A 158 -8.91 -6.69 15.69
N ASN A 159 -7.86 -5.88 15.84
CA ASN A 159 -7.59 -4.70 15.03
C ASN A 159 -7.40 -5.09 13.56
N LEU A 160 -6.58 -6.11 13.29
CA LEU A 160 -6.39 -6.63 11.94
C LEU A 160 -7.70 -7.14 11.33
N ARG A 161 -8.50 -7.90 12.08
CA ARG A 161 -9.81 -8.38 11.62
C ARG A 161 -10.74 -7.22 11.27
N THR A 162 -10.74 -6.17 12.09
CA THR A 162 -11.56 -4.96 11.87
C THR A 162 -11.11 -4.21 10.63
N ALA A 163 -9.80 -4.03 10.45
CA ALA A 163 -9.22 -3.39 9.27
C ALA A 163 -9.53 -4.18 7.98
N GLN A 164 -9.42 -5.52 8.02
CA GLN A 164 -9.77 -6.38 6.88
C GLN A 164 -11.25 -6.29 6.52
N GLN A 165 -12.15 -6.22 7.53
CA GLN A 165 -13.57 -6.05 7.28
C GLN A 165 -13.90 -4.68 6.69
N ALA A 166 -13.22 -3.62 7.14
CA ALA A 166 -13.35 -2.29 6.54
C ALA A 166 -12.90 -2.31 5.07
N ALA A 167 -11.68 -2.79 4.80
CA ALA A 167 -11.15 -2.91 3.44
C ALA A 167 -12.08 -3.72 2.51
N LYS A 168 -12.66 -4.82 3.00
CA LYS A 168 -13.63 -5.61 2.23
C LYS A 168 -14.90 -4.84 1.89
N ARG A 169 -15.40 -4.00 2.80
CA ARG A 169 -16.57 -3.14 2.54
C ARG A 169 -16.23 -2.06 1.52
N ASP A 170 -15.04 -1.50 1.61
CA ASP A 170 -14.58 -0.43 0.71
C ASP A 170 -14.39 -0.97 -0.71
N ILE A 171 -13.77 -2.14 -0.88
CA ILE A 171 -13.67 -2.82 -2.19
C ILE A 171 -15.07 -3.04 -2.77
N LYS A 172 -16.01 -3.57 -1.98
CA LYS A 172 -17.38 -3.81 -2.44
C LYS A 172 -18.15 -2.52 -2.75
N ALA A 173 -17.79 -1.40 -2.11
CA ALA A 173 -18.36 -0.09 -2.43
C ALA A 173 -17.79 0.43 -3.75
N ALA A 174 -16.47 0.31 -3.96
CA ALA A 174 -15.81 0.68 -5.20
C ALA A 174 -16.32 -0.13 -6.40
N GLU A 175 -16.54 -1.44 -6.24
CA GLU A 175 -17.16 -2.30 -7.27
C GLU A 175 -18.54 -1.77 -7.69
N ARG A 176 -19.40 -1.41 -6.73
CA ARG A 176 -20.72 -0.86 -7.01
C ARG A 176 -20.64 0.47 -7.76
N MET A 177 -19.74 1.36 -7.34
CA MET A 177 -19.50 2.62 -8.04
C MET A 177 -19.02 2.38 -9.47
N ALA A 178 -18.12 1.42 -9.69
CA ALA A 178 -17.63 1.09 -11.02
C ALA A 178 -18.77 0.58 -11.92
N ASP A 179 -19.67 -0.25 -11.39
CA ASP A 179 -20.82 -0.73 -12.14
C ASP A 179 -21.84 0.38 -12.43
N GLU A 180 -22.08 1.28 -11.48
CA GLU A 180 -22.89 2.49 -11.70
C GLU A 180 -22.32 3.37 -12.82
N VAL A 181 -21.01 3.61 -12.82
CA VAL A 181 -20.32 4.37 -13.89
C VAL A 181 -20.46 3.66 -15.24
N LYS A 182 -20.29 2.33 -15.30
CA LYS A 182 -20.51 1.57 -16.54
C LYS A 182 -21.95 1.69 -17.04
N HIS A 183 -22.93 1.58 -16.15
CA HIS A 183 -24.34 1.72 -16.50
C HIS A 183 -24.67 3.13 -17.00
N ALA A 184 -24.16 4.17 -16.32
CA ALA A 184 -24.33 5.55 -16.73
C ALA A 184 -23.70 5.82 -18.12
N ALA A 185 -22.46 5.34 -18.35
CA ALA A 185 -21.80 5.47 -19.63
C ALA A 185 -22.59 4.76 -20.75
N ARG A 186 -23.09 3.56 -20.49
CA ARG A 186 -23.92 2.83 -21.45
C ARG A 186 -25.20 3.57 -21.78
N ALA A 187 -25.89 4.12 -20.77
CA ALA A 187 -27.10 4.90 -20.97
C ALA A 187 -26.85 6.15 -21.82
N ASP A 188 -25.74 6.86 -21.58
CA ASP A 188 -25.34 8.02 -22.39
C ASP A 188 -25.09 7.63 -23.86
N PHE A 189 -24.35 6.55 -24.11
CA PHE A 189 -24.14 6.04 -25.46
C PHE A 189 -25.46 5.67 -26.15
N GLU A 190 -26.35 4.94 -25.47
CA GLU A 190 -27.65 4.56 -26.02
C GLU A 190 -28.51 5.79 -26.36
N TRP A 191 -28.52 6.79 -25.47
CA TRP A 191 -29.20 8.07 -25.70
C TRP A 191 -28.66 8.79 -26.94
N ARG A 192 -27.33 8.96 -27.05
CA ARG A 192 -26.68 9.65 -28.18
C ARG A 192 -26.96 8.96 -29.52
N ILE A 193 -26.96 7.63 -29.55
CA ILE A 193 -27.32 6.89 -30.77
C ILE A 193 -28.81 7.06 -31.08
N GLY A 194 -29.67 7.06 -30.06
CA GLY A 194 -31.10 7.37 -30.21
C GLY A 194 -31.33 8.75 -30.83
N GLU A 195 -30.63 9.77 -30.32
CA GLU A 195 -30.69 11.13 -30.84
C GLU A 195 -30.24 11.22 -32.30
N MET A 196 -29.12 10.58 -32.63
CA MET A 196 -28.62 10.53 -34.02
C MET A 196 -29.62 9.84 -34.96
N ARG A 197 -30.23 8.71 -34.53
CA ARG A 197 -31.27 8.03 -35.30
C ARG A 197 -32.50 8.91 -35.51
N ALA A 198 -32.92 9.66 -34.50
CA ALA A 198 -34.05 10.58 -34.61
C ALA A 198 -33.77 11.71 -35.61
N LYS A 199 -32.57 12.30 -35.57
CA LYS A 199 -32.13 13.32 -36.52
C LYS A 199 -32.12 12.78 -37.95
N MET A 200 -31.50 11.63 -38.17
CA MET A 200 -31.43 10.99 -39.49
C MET A 200 -32.83 10.62 -40.02
N GLN A 201 -33.73 10.15 -39.16
CA GLN A 201 -35.12 9.91 -39.57
C GLN A 201 -35.87 11.20 -39.93
N ALA A 202 -35.65 12.29 -39.19
CA ALA A 202 -36.27 13.57 -39.50
C ALA A 202 -35.79 14.11 -40.86
N GLU A 203 -34.48 14.06 -41.11
CA GLU A 203 -33.90 14.49 -42.38
C GLU A 203 -34.39 13.64 -43.56
N LEU A 204 -34.48 12.30 -43.40
CA LEU A 204 -35.04 11.44 -44.43
C LEU A 204 -36.52 11.76 -44.72
N ARG A 205 -37.32 12.06 -43.68
CA ARG A 205 -38.71 12.47 -43.87
C ARG A 205 -38.81 13.78 -44.64
N GLU A 206 -38.00 14.77 -44.28
CA GLU A 206 -37.95 16.06 -44.97
C GLU A 206 -37.56 15.91 -46.45
N GLN A 207 -36.59 15.04 -46.75
CA GLN A 207 -36.20 14.72 -48.13
C GLN A 207 -37.34 14.05 -48.92
N LEU A 208 -38.08 13.13 -48.29
CA LEU A 208 -39.24 12.49 -48.92
C LEU A 208 -40.38 13.48 -49.17
N ASP A 209 -40.66 14.36 -48.21
CA ASP A 209 -41.68 15.41 -48.36
C ASP A 209 -41.32 16.37 -49.49
N ALA A 210 -40.05 16.81 -49.56
CA ALA A 210 -39.56 17.66 -50.64
C ALA A 210 -39.68 16.98 -52.01
N LEU A 211 -39.36 15.68 -52.09
CA LEU A 211 -39.50 14.90 -53.31
C LEU A 211 -40.96 14.78 -53.73
N GLN A 212 -41.87 14.52 -52.80
CA GLN A 212 -43.31 14.44 -53.08
C GLN A 212 -43.84 15.78 -53.62
N ILE A 213 -43.48 16.90 -52.99
CA ILE A 213 -43.87 18.24 -53.46
C ILE A 213 -43.35 18.50 -54.88
N SER A 214 -42.10 18.10 -55.17
CA SER A 214 -41.53 18.25 -56.51
C SER A 214 -42.29 17.43 -57.55
N MET A 215 -42.61 16.18 -57.25
CA MET A 215 -43.40 15.31 -58.12
C MET A 215 -44.79 15.89 -58.40
N GLU A 216 -45.49 16.37 -57.36
CA GLU A 216 -46.80 17.02 -57.54
C GLU A 216 -46.71 18.28 -58.40
N ALA A 217 -45.68 19.10 -58.19
CA ALA A 217 -45.48 20.30 -59.00
C ALA A 217 -45.21 19.94 -60.47
N GLU A 218 -44.44 18.88 -60.73
CA GLU A 218 -44.19 18.40 -62.08
C GLU A 218 -45.44 17.82 -62.75
N ALA A 219 -46.26 17.06 -62.02
CA ALA A 219 -47.58 16.60 -62.50
C ALA A 219 -48.46 17.79 -62.90
N ARG A 220 -48.56 18.82 -62.05
CA ARG A 220 -49.30 20.06 -62.37
C ARG A 220 -48.74 20.77 -63.62
N ARG A 221 -47.42 20.77 -63.84
CA ARG A 221 -46.81 21.33 -65.06
C ARG A 221 -47.17 20.52 -66.31
N ALA A 222 -47.18 19.19 -66.21
CA ALA A 222 -47.54 18.29 -67.29
C ALA A 222 -49.02 18.49 -67.70
N ASP A 223 -49.93 18.56 -66.72
CA ASP A 223 -51.35 18.82 -66.96
C ASP A 223 -51.56 20.17 -67.65
N ALA A 224 -50.91 21.23 -67.16
CA ALA A 224 -50.98 22.55 -67.78
C ALA A 224 -50.41 22.56 -69.21
N ALA A 225 -49.38 21.75 -69.49
CA ALA A 225 -48.84 21.61 -70.83
C ALA A 225 -49.80 20.84 -71.77
N ALA A 226 -50.51 19.83 -71.28
CA ALA A 226 -51.54 19.10 -72.03
C ALA A 226 -52.69 20.05 -72.43
N TRP A 227 -53.24 20.80 -71.48
CA TRP A 227 -54.26 21.82 -71.73
C TRP A 227 -53.84 22.84 -72.79
N ARG A 228 -52.58 23.30 -72.76
CA ARG A 228 -52.06 24.23 -73.78
C ARG A 228 -52.00 23.61 -75.17
N ARG A 229 -51.63 22.33 -75.29
CA ARG A 229 -51.60 21.62 -76.58
C ARG A 229 -53.01 21.44 -77.13
N GLU A 230 -53.97 21.05 -76.31
CA GLU A 230 -55.38 20.95 -76.72
C GLU A 230 -55.95 22.29 -77.18
N ALA A 231 -55.69 23.37 -76.44
CA ALA A 231 -56.10 24.72 -76.81
C ALA A 231 -55.45 25.22 -78.11
N GLN A 232 -54.26 24.73 -78.47
CA GLN A 232 -53.60 25.04 -79.75
C GLN A 232 -54.18 24.23 -80.91
N LEU A 233 -54.48 22.95 -80.69
CA LEU A 233 -55.12 22.08 -81.68
C LEU A 233 -56.52 22.57 -82.06
N GLY A 234 -57.35 22.94 -81.06
CA GLY A 234 -58.68 23.50 -81.32
C GLY A 234 -58.67 24.86 -82.03
N LYS A 235 -57.56 25.62 -81.96
CA LYS A 235 -57.38 26.85 -82.76
C LYS A 235 -56.98 26.58 -84.20
N HIS A 236 -56.24 25.49 -84.45
CA HIS A 236 -55.86 25.09 -85.80
C HIS A 236 -57.06 24.54 -86.58
N GLU A 237 -57.95 23.77 -85.93
CA GLU A 237 -59.19 23.27 -86.54
C GLU A 237 -60.18 24.39 -86.94
N TYR A 238 -60.15 25.53 -86.24
CA TYR A 238 -60.99 26.70 -86.57
C TYR A 238 -60.37 27.63 -87.62
N SER A 239 -59.13 27.38 -88.04
CA SER A 239 -58.39 28.18 -89.04
C SER A 239 -58.34 27.54 -90.43
N ASP A 240 -58.72 26.27 -90.56
CA ASP A 240 -58.74 25.50 -91.83
C ASP A 240 -60.16 25.40 -92.47
N CYS A 241 -61.14 26.19 -91.98
CA CYS A 241 -62.43 26.44 -92.64
C CYS A 241 -62.42 27.82 -93.33
#